data_AF-A0A1V5ZE16-F1
#
_entry.id   AF-A0A1V5ZE16-F1
#
_cell.length_a   1.000
_cell.length_b   1.000
_cell.length_c   1.000
_cell.angle_alpha   90.00
_cell.angle_beta   90.00
_cell.angle_gamma   90.00
#
_symmetry.space_group_name_H-M   'P 1'
#
loop_
_entity.id
_entity.type
_entity.pdbx_description
1 polymer ?
#
loop_
_entity_poly.entity_id
_entity_poly.type
_entity_poly.pdbx_seq_one_letter_code
_entity_poly.pdbx_strand_id
1 'polypeptide(L)'
;MPPVQLINPDIRDFTELLSVMADPDCKSEGPAYEMFRDLAKNDEDKNWLMQHKVRYDITRIPGRVICGEWIKTKGHYHQSAPDGFAYTEIYEVLEGEALYLLQKMDLSDIILVRARKGDLVLIPPGYGHVTINSSKETLLMANLVSSEFTSDYLPFENMQGAAYYLFADGRTVKNPRYPDSIPALREATCHGKTLPLPFPQVTLYSCIGDEKSLAFLNAPGSFMEEYKKLYLFT
;
A
#
# COMPACT_ATOMS: atom_id res chain seq x y z
N MET A 1 18.82 -11.49 -15.76
CA MET A 1 18.33 -10.26 -16.41
C MET A 1 18.71 -9.08 -15.53
N PRO A 2 19.03 -7.91 -16.10
CA PRO A 2 19.32 -6.72 -15.30
C PRO A 2 18.09 -6.28 -14.47
N PRO A 3 18.30 -5.64 -13.31
CA PRO A 3 17.21 -5.06 -12.53
C PRO A 3 16.51 -3.94 -13.32
N VAL A 4 15.23 -3.70 -13.01
CA VAL A 4 14.49 -2.55 -13.55
C VAL A 4 15.22 -1.27 -13.13
N GLN A 5 15.44 -0.36 -14.08
CA GLN A 5 16.07 0.93 -13.78
C GLN A 5 15.07 1.88 -13.13
N LEU A 6 15.46 2.49 -12.01
CA LEU A 6 14.66 3.47 -11.28
C LEU A 6 15.11 4.89 -11.69
N ILE A 7 14.47 5.41 -12.74
CA ILE A 7 14.77 6.74 -13.30
C ILE A 7 13.49 7.58 -13.35
N ASN A 8 13.64 8.91 -13.30
CA ASN A 8 12.54 9.88 -13.40
C ASN A 8 11.36 9.60 -12.44
N PRO A 9 11.60 9.60 -11.11
CA PRO A 9 10.52 9.38 -10.15
C PRO A 9 9.50 10.51 -10.16
N ASP A 10 8.24 10.15 -9.93
CA ASP A 10 7.25 11.07 -9.39
C ASP A 10 7.57 11.28 -7.91
N ILE A 11 7.87 12.53 -7.55
CA ILE A 11 8.26 12.89 -6.18
C ILE A 11 7.02 13.32 -5.41
N ARG A 12 6.79 12.70 -4.25
CA ARG A 12 5.88 13.24 -3.24
C ARG A 12 6.67 14.17 -2.34
N ASP A 13 6.33 15.45 -2.32
CA ASP A 13 6.92 16.39 -1.37
C ASP A 13 6.29 16.25 0.02
N PHE A 14 7.04 16.54 1.08
CA PHE A 14 6.47 16.55 2.43
C PHE A 14 5.24 17.46 2.57
N THR A 15 5.23 18.62 1.90
CA THR A 15 4.10 19.56 1.98
C THR A 15 2.77 18.93 1.55
N GLU A 16 2.81 17.93 0.67
CA GLU A 16 1.63 17.19 0.23
C GLU A 16 1.09 16.20 1.28
N LEU A 17 1.86 15.93 2.33
CA LEU A 17 1.46 15.09 3.47
C LEU A 17 0.89 15.90 4.63
N LEU A 18 0.99 17.24 4.64
CA LEU A 18 0.55 18.06 5.77
C LEU A 18 -0.90 17.80 6.19
N SER A 19 -1.80 17.60 5.21
CA SER A 19 -3.21 17.30 5.46
C SER A 19 -3.45 15.93 6.11
N VAL A 20 -2.43 15.08 6.24
CA VAL A 20 -2.52 13.74 6.82
C VAL A 20 -1.51 13.49 7.95
N MET A 21 -0.90 14.55 8.47
CA MET A 21 -0.05 14.50 9.66
C MET A 21 -0.86 14.71 10.93
N ALA A 22 -0.44 14.08 12.04
CA ALA A 22 -1.00 14.31 13.37
C ALA A 22 -0.84 15.77 13.80
N ASP A 23 0.30 16.38 13.43
CA ASP A 23 0.58 17.80 13.58
C ASP A 23 0.52 18.48 12.19
N PRO A 24 -0.56 19.19 11.85
CA PRO A 24 -0.71 19.86 10.56
C PRO A 24 0.14 21.14 10.44
N ASP A 25 0.61 21.69 11.56
CA ASP A 25 1.52 22.85 11.59
C ASP A 25 3.00 22.44 11.49
N CYS A 26 3.24 21.13 11.36
CA CYS A 26 4.54 20.53 11.17
C CYS A 26 5.31 21.19 10.01
N LYS A 27 6.58 21.51 10.25
CA LYS A 27 7.48 22.04 9.22
C LYS A 27 8.59 21.04 8.95
N SER A 28 8.70 20.65 7.69
CA SER A 28 9.73 19.75 7.20
C SER A 28 9.97 20.06 5.72
N GLU A 29 11.15 19.70 5.23
CA GLU A 29 11.56 19.95 3.84
C GLU A 29 11.94 18.66 3.14
N GLY A 30 11.95 18.71 1.81
CA GLY A 30 12.43 17.65 0.94
C GLY A 30 11.38 16.57 0.65
N PRO A 31 11.74 15.62 -0.23
CA PRO A 31 10.82 14.58 -0.66
C PRO A 31 10.42 13.70 0.54
N ALA A 32 9.12 13.43 0.64
CA ALA A 32 8.59 12.42 1.53
C ALA A 32 8.91 11.01 1.01
N TYR A 33 8.72 10.77 -0.29
CA TYR A 33 9.03 9.51 -0.97
C TYR A 33 8.98 9.69 -2.49
N GLU A 34 9.49 8.69 -3.22
CA GLU A 34 9.53 8.66 -4.67
C GLU A 34 8.74 7.46 -5.20
N MET A 35 8.03 7.67 -6.30
CA MET A 35 7.26 6.64 -6.99
C MET A 35 7.78 6.51 -8.42
N PHE A 36 8.08 5.29 -8.83
CA PHE A 36 8.51 4.93 -10.17
C PHE A 36 7.38 4.14 -10.80
N ARG A 37 6.67 4.74 -11.76
CA ARG A 37 5.44 4.20 -12.33
C ARG A 37 5.69 3.49 -13.67
N ASP A 38 4.78 2.58 -14.02
CA ASP A 38 4.74 1.93 -15.35
C ASP A 38 6.05 1.22 -15.72
N LEU A 39 6.65 0.55 -14.74
CA LEU A 39 7.96 -0.07 -14.84
C LEU A 39 7.91 -1.44 -15.53
N ALA A 40 8.87 -1.68 -16.44
CA ALA A 40 9.08 -2.97 -17.10
C ALA A 40 10.58 -3.22 -17.38
N LYS A 41 11.00 -4.48 -17.48
CA LYS A 41 12.39 -4.89 -17.77
C LYS A 41 12.66 -4.92 -19.28
N ASN A 42 11.64 -5.13 -20.08
CA ASN A 42 11.71 -5.24 -21.53
C ASN A 42 10.36 -4.87 -22.17
N ASP A 43 10.31 -4.76 -23.50
CA ASP A 43 9.11 -4.38 -24.25
C ASP A 43 8.01 -5.44 -24.22
N GLU A 44 8.35 -6.72 -24.05
CA GLU A 44 7.36 -7.81 -23.93
C GLU A 44 6.56 -7.66 -22.63
N ASP A 45 7.25 -7.49 -21.50
CA ASP A 45 6.63 -7.23 -20.19
C ASP A 45 5.78 -5.96 -20.23
N LYS A 46 6.28 -4.89 -20.86
CA LYS A 46 5.56 -3.62 -21.02
C LYS A 46 4.27 -3.79 -21.81
N ASN A 47 4.34 -4.50 -22.94
CA ASN A 47 3.18 -4.76 -23.79
C ASN A 47 2.16 -5.63 -23.07
N TRP A 48 2.61 -6.64 -22.32
CA TRP A 48 1.72 -7.50 -21.54
C TRP A 48 0.98 -6.70 -20.47
N LEU A 49 1.70 -5.91 -19.65
CA LEU A 49 1.11 -5.05 -18.61
C LEU A 49 0.03 -4.12 -19.18
N MET A 50 0.34 -3.44 -20.29
CA MET A 50 -0.59 -2.54 -20.98
C MET A 50 -1.83 -3.28 -21.51
N GLN A 51 -1.66 -4.43 -22.16
CA GLN A 51 -2.78 -5.21 -22.71
C GLN A 51 -3.72 -5.74 -21.62
N HIS A 52 -3.17 -6.06 -20.45
CA HIS A 52 -3.93 -6.61 -19.33
C HIS A 52 -4.38 -5.55 -18.33
N LYS A 53 -4.13 -4.25 -18.62
CA LYS A 53 -4.48 -3.13 -17.74
C LYS A 53 -3.92 -3.31 -16.33
N VAL A 54 -2.67 -3.72 -16.23
CA VAL A 54 -1.95 -3.87 -14.98
C VAL A 54 -0.74 -2.96 -15.01
N ARG A 55 -0.45 -2.33 -13.88
CA ARG A 55 0.72 -1.48 -13.69
C ARG A 55 1.62 -2.06 -12.61
N TYR A 56 2.91 -2.17 -12.92
CA TYR A 56 3.96 -2.49 -11.95
C TYR A 56 4.69 -1.21 -11.58
N ASP A 57 4.69 -0.89 -10.29
CA ASP A 57 5.32 0.30 -9.75
C ASP A 57 6.35 -0.06 -8.68
N ILE A 58 7.28 0.85 -8.41
CA ILE A 58 8.16 0.78 -7.25
C ILE A 58 8.06 2.10 -6.47
N THR A 59 7.93 2.01 -5.16
CA THR A 59 7.98 3.16 -4.26
C THR A 59 9.20 3.06 -3.35
N ARG A 60 9.96 4.16 -3.27
CA ARG A 60 11.12 4.31 -2.38
C ARG A 60 10.79 5.30 -1.27
N ILE A 61 10.78 4.84 -0.03
CA ILE A 61 10.49 5.65 1.16
C ILE A 61 11.77 5.72 2.00
N PRO A 62 12.36 6.92 2.22
CA PRO A 62 13.56 7.06 3.04
C PRO A 62 13.27 6.67 4.50
N GLY A 63 14.30 6.37 5.29
CA GLY A 63 14.18 6.23 6.73
C GLY A 63 14.15 7.61 7.38
N ARG A 64 12.99 8.04 7.90
CA ARG A 64 12.82 9.39 8.44
C ARG A 64 11.73 9.46 9.51
N VAL A 65 11.93 10.36 10.46
CA VAL A 65 10.91 10.81 11.42
C VAL A 65 10.56 12.24 11.09
N ILE A 66 9.26 12.55 11.01
CA ILE A 66 8.74 13.88 10.73
C ILE A 66 7.76 14.27 11.83
N CYS A 67 8.08 15.31 12.59
CA CYS A 67 7.25 15.82 13.69
C CYS A 67 6.83 14.72 14.69
N GLY A 68 7.78 13.82 14.97
CA GLY A 68 7.60 12.67 15.87
C GLY A 68 6.97 11.44 15.23
N GLU A 69 6.31 11.56 14.08
CA GLU A 69 5.75 10.43 13.34
C GLU A 69 6.80 9.74 12.46
N TRP A 70 6.69 8.43 12.29
CA TRP A 70 7.40 7.74 11.22
C TRP A 70 6.90 8.22 9.85
N ILE A 71 7.82 8.37 8.90
CA ILE A 71 7.45 8.71 7.52
C ILE A 71 6.50 7.68 6.93
N LYS A 72 5.50 8.19 6.20
CA LYS A 72 4.39 7.40 5.66
C LYS A 72 3.95 7.90 4.30
N THR A 73 3.27 7.05 3.54
CA THR A 73 2.54 7.46 2.34
C THR A 73 1.31 8.28 2.71
N LYS A 74 0.76 9.03 1.74
CA LYS A 74 -0.39 9.91 1.97
C LYS A 74 -1.66 9.19 2.44
N GLY A 75 -1.82 7.94 2.01
CA GLY A 75 -3.02 7.14 2.28
C GLY A 75 -4.14 7.44 1.29
N HIS A 76 -4.83 6.40 0.84
CA HIS A 76 -5.96 6.55 -0.08
C HIS A 76 -6.85 5.31 -0.09
N TYR A 77 -8.05 5.47 -0.66
CA TYR A 77 -8.92 4.38 -1.09
C TYR A 77 -8.88 4.24 -2.62
N HIS A 78 -9.38 3.13 -3.14
CA HIS A 78 -9.59 2.92 -4.57
C HIS A 78 -11.07 3.04 -4.93
N GLN A 79 -11.38 3.55 -6.13
CA GLN A 79 -12.76 3.47 -6.64
C GLN A 79 -13.20 2.03 -6.91
N SER A 80 -14.51 1.85 -7.05
CA SER A 80 -15.11 0.62 -7.56
C SER A 80 -14.66 0.32 -9.00
N ALA A 81 -14.27 -0.93 -9.22
CA ALA A 81 -14.17 -1.55 -10.53
C ALA A 81 -15.57 -1.79 -11.14
N PRO A 82 -15.67 -2.14 -12.44
CA PRO A 82 -16.95 -2.37 -13.11
C PRO A 82 -17.82 -3.47 -12.49
N ASP A 83 -17.24 -4.39 -11.73
CA ASP A 83 -17.95 -5.47 -11.02
C ASP A 83 -18.55 -5.02 -9.66
N GLY A 84 -18.39 -3.73 -9.30
CA GLY A 84 -18.95 -3.11 -8.11
C GLY A 84 -18.05 -3.13 -6.88
N PHE A 85 -16.92 -3.85 -6.90
CA PHE A 85 -15.98 -3.92 -5.79
C PHE A 85 -14.80 -2.98 -6.01
N ALA A 86 -14.24 -2.40 -4.94
CA ALA A 86 -13.06 -1.55 -5.07
C ALA A 86 -11.87 -2.31 -5.67
N TYR A 87 -11.09 -1.65 -6.52
CA TYR A 87 -9.85 -2.23 -7.05
C TYR A 87 -8.93 -2.69 -5.90
N THR A 88 -8.28 -3.83 -6.09
CA THR A 88 -7.25 -4.33 -5.18
C THR A 88 -5.87 -3.89 -5.60
N GLU A 89 -4.92 -4.03 -4.68
CA GLU A 89 -3.51 -3.86 -4.94
C GLU A 89 -2.72 -4.90 -4.16
N ILE A 90 -1.57 -5.31 -4.68
CA ILE A 90 -0.66 -6.19 -3.99
C ILE A 90 0.74 -5.58 -3.94
N TYR A 91 1.36 -5.65 -2.77
CA TYR A 91 2.70 -5.16 -2.50
C TYR A 91 3.69 -6.31 -2.29
N GLU A 92 4.94 -6.06 -2.66
CA GLU A 92 6.12 -6.86 -2.29
C GLU A 92 7.15 -5.93 -1.66
N VAL A 93 7.65 -6.28 -0.47
CA VAL A 93 8.78 -5.55 0.12
C VAL A 93 10.07 -6.04 -0.53
N LEU A 94 10.77 -5.16 -1.25
CA LEU A 94 12.03 -5.48 -1.92
C LEU A 94 13.23 -5.30 -0.98
N GLU A 95 13.19 -4.25 -0.16
CA GLU A 95 14.23 -3.89 0.81
C GLU A 95 13.61 -3.25 2.06
N GLY A 96 14.19 -3.51 3.23
CA GLY A 96 13.72 -2.95 4.50
C GLY A 96 12.50 -3.67 5.10
N GLU A 97 11.77 -2.94 5.94
CA GLU A 97 10.55 -3.37 6.61
C GLU A 97 9.47 -2.32 6.46
N ALA A 98 8.23 -2.76 6.27
CA ALA A 98 7.06 -1.93 6.11
C ALA A 98 6.02 -2.25 7.18
N LEU A 99 5.34 -1.21 7.63
CA LEU A 99 4.05 -1.34 8.31
C LEU A 99 2.96 -0.83 7.36
N TYR A 100 1.98 -1.68 7.06
CA TYR A 100 0.80 -1.27 6.29
C TYR A 100 -0.38 -1.09 7.24
N LEU A 101 -0.84 0.13 7.42
CA LEU A 101 -2.09 0.41 8.12
C LEU A 101 -3.23 0.33 7.11
N LEU A 102 -4.10 -0.67 7.28
CA LEU A 102 -5.28 -0.89 6.47
C LEU A 102 -6.52 -0.52 7.28
N GLN A 103 -7.48 0.16 6.68
CA GLN A 103 -8.76 0.45 7.31
C GLN A 103 -9.91 0.35 6.30
N LYS A 104 -11.03 -0.24 6.71
CA LYS A 104 -12.25 -0.21 5.91
C LYS A 104 -12.86 1.19 5.90
N MET A 105 -13.53 1.53 4.80
CA MET A 105 -14.26 2.80 4.66
C MET A 105 -15.34 2.96 5.75
N ASP A 106 -16.03 1.88 6.12
CA ASP A 106 -17.04 1.86 7.18
C ASP A 106 -16.46 1.78 8.60
N LEU A 107 -15.12 1.74 8.70
CA LEU A 107 -14.35 1.61 9.94
C LEU A 107 -14.72 0.37 10.77
N SER A 108 -15.31 -0.65 10.15
CA SER A 108 -15.61 -1.92 10.83
C SER A 108 -14.34 -2.73 11.14
N ASP A 109 -13.21 -2.38 10.51
CA ASP A 109 -11.95 -3.07 10.71
C ASP A 109 -10.73 -2.18 10.42
N ILE A 110 -9.69 -2.30 11.26
CA ILE A 110 -8.43 -1.56 11.18
C ILE A 110 -7.28 -2.50 11.54
N ILE A 111 -6.30 -2.63 10.66
CA ILE A 111 -5.22 -3.62 10.73
C ILE A 111 -3.87 -2.93 10.53
N LEU A 112 -2.89 -3.25 11.36
CA LEU A 112 -1.48 -2.95 11.13
C LEU A 112 -0.77 -4.24 10.71
N VAL A 113 -0.34 -4.30 9.45
CA VAL A 113 0.37 -5.44 8.88
C VAL A 113 1.86 -5.18 8.90
N ARG A 114 2.64 -6.04 9.57
CA ARG A 114 4.10 -6.00 9.51
C ARG A 114 4.61 -6.90 8.40
N ALA A 115 5.41 -6.32 7.51
CA ALA A 115 6.05 -6.98 6.39
C ALA A 115 7.54 -6.67 6.33
N ARG A 116 8.33 -7.62 5.85
CA ARG A 116 9.76 -7.44 5.58
C ARG A 116 10.09 -7.94 4.19
N LYS A 117 11.35 -7.72 3.77
CA LYS A 117 11.87 -8.18 2.48
C LYS A 117 11.36 -9.59 2.09
N GLY A 118 10.76 -9.68 0.90
CA GLY A 118 10.22 -10.89 0.28
C GLY A 118 8.77 -11.19 0.65
N ASP A 119 8.18 -10.52 1.63
CA ASP A 119 6.78 -10.73 1.99
C ASP A 119 5.83 -10.05 0.98
N LEU A 120 4.67 -10.68 0.78
CA LEU A 120 3.58 -10.15 -0.04
C LEU A 120 2.42 -9.65 0.81
N VAL A 121 1.88 -8.48 0.49
CA VAL A 121 0.74 -7.86 1.17
C VAL A 121 -0.35 -7.51 0.16
N LEU A 122 -1.45 -8.27 0.18
CA LEU A 122 -2.60 -8.02 -0.67
C LEU A 122 -3.59 -7.12 0.09
N ILE A 123 -3.93 -5.98 -0.51
CA ILE A 123 -4.96 -5.05 -0.04
C ILE A 123 -6.31 -5.49 -0.62
N PRO A 124 -7.21 -6.09 0.19
CA PRO A 124 -8.48 -6.58 -0.31
C PRO A 124 -9.44 -5.42 -0.61
N PRO A 125 -10.52 -5.66 -1.39
CA PRO A 125 -11.47 -4.61 -1.75
C PRO A 125 -12.06 -3.90 -0.52
N GLY A 126 -12.14 -2.58 -0.60
CA GLY A 126 -12.78 -1.72 0.41
C GLY A 126 -11.87 -1.26 1.54
N TYR A 127 -10.60 -1.68 1.56
CA TYR A 127 -9.59 -1.15 2.47
C TYR A 127 -8.83 0.01 1.84
N GLY A 128 -8.77 1.13 2.56
CA GLY A 128 -7.77 2.16 2.35
C GLY A 128 -6.49 1.76 3.05
N HIS A 129 -5.36 2.25 2.56
CA HIS A 129 -4.06 1.81 3.05
C HIS A 129 -3.03 2.93 3.14
N VAL A 130 -2.17 2.85 4.16
CA VAL A 130 -0.99 3.69 4.37
C VAL A 130 0.20 2.79 4.59
N THR A 131 1.31 3.06 3.89
CA THR A 131 2.58 2.38 4.13
C THR A 131 3.48 3.28 4.96
N ILE A 132 4.04 2.73 6.03
CA ILE A 132 4.85 3.45 7.02
C ILE A 132 6.23 2.79 7.06
N ASN A 133 7.28 3.59 6.86
CA ASN A 133 8.66 3.15 7.08
C ASN A 133 9.03 3.47 8.54
N SER A 134 8.97 2.45 9.40
CA SER A 134 9.25 2.58 10.84
C SER A 134 10.73 2.34 11.20
N SER A 135 11.63 2.64 10.27
CA SER A 135 13.07 2.40 10.42
C SER A 135 13.91 3.60 9.97
N LYS A 136 15.22 3.53 10.23
CA LYS A 136 16.21 4.50 9.73
C LYS A 136 16.75 4.14 8.34
N GLU A 137 16.43 2.95 7.86
CA GLU A 137 16.87 2.46 6.55
C GLU A 137 15.84 2.81 5.47
N THR A 138 16.25 2.77 4.22
CA THR A 138 15.33 2.91 3.09
C THR A 138 14.41 1.70 3.00
N LEU A 139 13.11 1.97 2.82
CA LEU A 139 12.12 0.98 2.42
C LEU A 139 11.92 1.06 0.91
N LEU A 140 12.09 -0.07 0.22
CA LEU A 140 11.76 -0.22 -1.19
C LEU A 140 10.67 -1.27 -1.33
N MET A 141 9.59 -0.93 -2.00
CA MET A 141 8.48 -1.85 -2.25
C MET A 141 8.01 -1.77 -3.69
N ALA A 142 7.63 -2.91 -4.26
CA ALA A 142 6.91 -2.97 -5.51
C ALA A 142 5.42 -3.12 -5.25
N ASN A 143 4.60 -2.70 -6.21
CA ASN A 143 3.18 -3.01 -6.23
C ASN A 143 2.69 -3.35 -7.64
N LEU A 144 1.71 -4.24 -7.70
CA LEU A 144 0.88 -4.45 -8.88
C LEU A 144 -0.54 -4.00 -8.57
N VAL A 145 -1.09 -3.20 -9.49
CA VAL A 145 -2.43 -2.62 -9.40
C VAL A 145 -3.05 -2.55 -10.79
N SER A 146 -4.37 -2.47 -10.90
CA SER A 146 -5.00 -2.14 -12.19
C SER A 146 -4.49 -0.80 -12.70
N SER A 147 -4.31 -0.63 -14.01
CA SER A 147 -4.02 0.69 -14.59
C SER A 147 -5.25 1.59 -14.68
N GLU A 148 -6.44 1.05 -14.44
CA GLU A 148 -7.72 1.77 -14.53
C GLU A 148 -8.18 2.35 -13.18
N PHE A 149 -7.46 2.04 -12.09
CA PHE A 149 -7.78 2.61 -10.79
C PHE A 149 -7.31 4.07 -10.68
N THR A 150 -7.88 4.79 -9.72
CA THR A 150 -7.43 6.10 -9.29
C THR A 150 -7.42 6.13 -7.76
N SER A 151 -6.55 6.96 -7.20
CA SER A 151 -6.46 7.13 -5.75
C SER A 151 -7.45 8.17 -5.27
N ASP A 152 -8.34 7.79 -4.35
CA ASP A 152 -9.20 8.73 -3.61
C ASP A 152 -8.55 9.10 -2.28
N TYR A 153 -7.91 10.28 -2.27
CA TYR A 153 -7.21 10.83 -1.11
C TYR A 153 -8.16 11.55 -0.13
N LEU A 154 -9.33 12.02 -0.60
CA LEU A 154 -10.20 12.91 0.18
C LEU A 154 -10.63 12.33 1.54
N PRO A 155 -10.97 11.02 1.65
CA PRO A 155 -11.31 10.45 2.95
C PRO A 155 -10.18 10.55 3.98
N PHE A 156 -8.92 10.36 3.56
CA PHE A 156 -7.77 10.52 4.45
C PHE A 156 -7.54 11.99 4.76
N GLU A 157 -7.59 12.88 3.77
CA GLU A 157 -7.38 14.32 3.99
C GLU A 157 -8.44 14.92 4.94
N ASN A 158 -9.71 14.58 4.74
CA ASN A 158 -10.82 15.07 5.58
C ASN A 158 -10.71 14.60 7.03
N MET A 159 -10.14 13.41 7.23
CA MET A 159 -9.94 12.82 8.55
C MET A 159 -8.54 13.09 9.11
N GLN A 160 -7.74 13.92 8.45
CA GLN A 160 -6.38 14.23 8.84
C GLN A 160 -5.43 13.02 8.91
N GLY A 161 -5.58 12.08 7.99
CA GLY A 161 -4.79 10.86 7.88
C GLY A 161 -5.57 9.62 8.29
N ALA A 162 -4.83 8.56 8.62
CA ALA A 162 -5.40 7.27 8.99
C ALA A 162 -6.04 7.29 10.39
N ALA A 163 -6.76 6.22 10.72
CA ALA A 163 -7.37 6.02 12.03
C ALA A 163 -6.38 6.00 13.21
N TYR A 164 -5.11 5.69 12.95
CA TYR A 164 -4.03 5.73 13.94
C TYR A 164 -2.77 6.37 13.35
N TYR A 165 -2.03 7.09 14.18
CA TYR A 165 -0.70 7.63 13.91
C TYR A 165 0.36 6.80 14.63
N LEU A 166 1.51 6.57 13.97
CA LEU A 166 2.62 5.81 14.53
C LEU A 166 3.83 6.72 14.76
N PHE A 167 4.25 6.84 16.01
CA PHE A 167 5.34 7.71 16.44
C PHE A 167 6.66 6.96 16.63
N ALA A 168 7.76 7.67 16.44
CA ALA A 168 9.12 7.14 16.57
C ALA A 168 9.53 6.81 18.01
N ASP A 169 8.81 7.33 19.00
CA ASP A 169 8.96 6.98 20.41
C ASP A 169 8.20 5.69 20.81
N GLY A 170 7.58 5.01 19.83
CA GLY A 170 6.85 3.76 20.04
C GLY A 170 5.36 3.95 20.35
N ARG A 171 4.86 5.19 20.44
CA ARG A 171 3.42 5.42 20.61
C ARG A 171 2.65 5.13 19.34
N THR A 172 1.55 4.42 19.49
CA THR A 172 0.48 4.32 18.50
C THR A 172 -0.72 5.09 19.05
N VAL A 173 -1.08 6.19 18.39
CA VAL A 173 -2.09 7.14 18.89
C VAL A 173 -3.29 7.12 17.96
N LYS A 174 -4.47 6.90 18.52
CA LYS A 174 -5.73 7.01 17.77
C LYS A 174 -5.91 8.44 17.25
N ASN A 175 -6.28 8.57 15.99
CA ASN A 175 -6.55 9.86 15.39
C ASN A 175 -7.89 10.43 15.95
N PRO A 176 -7.87 11.59 16.62
CA PRO A 176 -9.05 12.15 17.28
C PRO A 176 -10.14 12.64 16.32
N ARG A 177 -9.85 12.73 15.01
CA ARG A 177 -10.87 13.04 14.00
C ARG A 177 -11.82 11.88 13.78
N TYR A 178 -11.39 10.64 14.04
CA TYR A 178 -12.24 9.47 13.93
C TYR A 178 -13.09 9.26 15.19
N PRO A 179 -14.30 8.69 15.07
CA PRO A 179 -15.16 8.43 16.23
C PRO A 179 -14.50 7.57 17.31
N ASP A 180 -14.88 7.82 18.57
CA ASP A 180 -14.41 7.00 19.69
C ASP A 180 -14.81 5.53 19.58
N SER A 181 -15.86 5.22 18.81
CA SER A 181 -16.40 3.88 18.59
C SER A 181 -15.66 3.02 17.56
N ILE A 182 -14.66 3.53 16.82
CA ILE A 182 -13.89 2.69 15.89
C ILE A 182 -13.19 1.54 16.64
N PRO A 183 -12.98 0.37 16.02
CA PRO A 183 -12.36 -0.77 16.67
C PRO A 183 -10.90 -0.49 17.07
N ALA A 184 -10.41 -1.31 17.99
CA ALA A 184 -9.00 -1.34 18.32
C ALA A 184 -8.17 -1.77 17.09
N LEU A 185 -6.97 -1.19 16.96
CA LEU A 185 -6.02 -1.59 15.94
C LEU A 185 -5.61 -3.06 16.16
N ARG A 186 -5.87 -3.92 15.17
CA ARG A 186 -5.38 -5.30 15.19
C ARG A 186 -4.01 -5.36 14.56
N GLU A 187 -3.14 -6.22 15.07
CA GLU A 187 -1.87 -6.51 14.44
C GLU A 187 -1.97 -7.80 13.61
N ALA A 188 -1.34 -7.80 12.43
CA ALA A 188 -1.17 -8.98 11.61
C ALA A 188 0.27 -9.04 11.10
N THR A 189 0.76 -10.24 10.81
CA THR A 189 2.05 -10.41 10.13
C THR A 189 1.89 -11.34 8.94
N CYS A 190 2.47 -10.93 7.82
CA CYS A 190 2.58 -11.75 6.62
C CYS A 190 3.82 -12.66 6.62
N HIS A 191 4.69 -12.52 7.64
CA HIS A 191 5.95 -13.23 7.65
C HIS A 191 5.73 -14.75 7.73
N GLY A 192 6.28 -15.48 6.74
CA GLY A 192 6.11 -16.93 6.64
C GLY A 192 4.68 -17.37 6.29
N LYS A 193 3.82 -16.43 5.89
CA LYS A 193 2.46 -16.70 5.41
C LYS A 193 2.44 -16.69 3.89
N THR A 194 1.71 -17.62 3.32
CA THR A 194 1.41 -17.64 1.88
C THR A 194 0.02 -17.05 1.66
N LEU A 195 -0.17 -16.36 0.53
CA LEU A 195 -1.50 -15.98 0.08
C LEU A 195 -2.27 -17.26 -0.36
N PRO A 196 -3.60 -17.33 -0.23
CA PRO A 196 -4.37 -18.42 -0.82
C PRO A 196 -4.28 -18.37 -2.35
N LEU A 197 -4.31 -19.54 -2.99
CA LEU A 197 -4.46 -19.59 -4.45
C LEU A 197 -5.78 -18.95 -4.87
N PRO A 198 -5.81 -18.22 -6.01
CA PRO A 198 -4.77 -18.15 -7.04
C PRO A 198 -3.82 -16.95 -6.90
N PHE A 199 -3.80 -16.22 -5.78
CA PHE A 199 -2.96 -15.04 -5.63
C PHE A 199 -1.47 -15.37 -5.75
N PRO A 200 -0.62 -14.37 -6.08
CA PRO A 200 0.81 -14.54 -6.24
C PRO A 200 1.48 -15.33 -5.11
N GLN A 201 2.29 -16.32 -5.48
CA GLN A 201 3.09 -17.16 -4.58
C GLN A 201 4.60 -16.91 -4.72
N VAL A 202 4.96 -16.04 -5.65
CA VAL A 202 6.35 -15.68 -6.02
C VAL A 202 6.46 -14.15 -6.03
N THR A 203 7.66 -13.64 -6.31
CA THR A 203 7.89 -12.19 -6.46
C THR A 203 6.93 -11.61 -7.50
N LEU A 204 6.39 -10.41 -7.26
CA LEU A 204 5.36 -9.80 -8.09
C LEU A 204 5.80 -9.63 -9.54
N TYR A 205 7.07 -9.27 -9.75
CA TYR A 205 7.58 -9.13 -11.11
C TYR A 205 7.49 -10.44 -11.91
N SER A 206 7.67 -11.59 -11.25
CA SER A 206 7.57 -12.91 -11.90
C SER A 206 6.14 -13.33 -12.24
N CYS A 207 5.13 -12.62 -11.74
CA CYS A 207 3.74 -12.85 -12.11
C CYS A 207 3.33 -12.11 -13.39
N ILE A 208 4.17 -11.22 -13.94
CA ILE A 208 3.94 -10.63 -15.26
C ILE A 208 3.94 -11.75 -16.29
N GLY A 209 2.86 -11.88 -17.07
CA GLY A 209 2.63 -13.02 -17.96
C GLY A 209 1.63 -14.05 -17.41
N ASP A 210 1.36 -14.06 -16.10
CA ASP A 210 0.41 -14.96 -15.46
C ASP A 210 -0.91 -14.24 -15.16
N GLU A 211 -1.79 -14.21 -16.18
CA GLU A 211 -3.11 -13.59 -16.10
C GLU A 211 -3.96 -14.16 -14.96
N LYS A 212 -3.86 -15.48 -14.71
CA LYS A 212 -4.69 -16.13 -13.69
C LYS A 212 -4.32 -15.64 -12.30
N SER A 213 -3.04 -15.48 -12.01
CA SER A 213 -2.58 -15.01 -10.70
C SER A 213 -2.88 -13.53 -10.45
N LEU A 214 -3.08 -12.73 -11.51
CA LEU A 214 -3.28 -11.29 -11.45
C LEU A 214 -4.70 -10.83 -11.79
N ALA A 215 -5.60 -11.73 -12.19
CA ALA A 215 -6.97 -11.41 -12.58
C ALA A 215 -7.76 -10.64 -11.50
N PHE A 216 -7.42 -10.85 -10.23
CA PHE A 216 -8.05 -10.15 -9.10
C PHE A 216 -7.85 -8.63 -9.13
N LEU A 217 -6.79 -8.14 -9.78
CA LEU A 217 -6.54 -6.71 -9.94
C LEU A 217 -7.60 -6.02 -10.79
N ASN A 218 -8.21 -6.72 -11.76
CA ASN A 218 -9.20 -6.15 -12.68
C ASN A 218 -10.62 -6.73 -12.52
N ALA A 219 -10.77 -7.83 -11.77
CA ALA A 219 -12.06 -8.46 -11.45
C ALA A 219 -12.14 -8.79 -9.95
N PRO A 220 -11.99 -7.81 -9.04
CA PRO A 220 -11.90 -8.04 -7.61
C PRO A 220 -13.07 -8.85 -7.04
N GLY A 221 -14.29 -8.65 -7.51
CA GLY A 221 -15.49 -9.36 -7.04
C GLY A 221 -15.48 -10.86 -7.28
N SER A 222 -14.63 -11.36 -8.18
CA SER A 222 -14.52 -12.79 -8.48
C SER A 222 -13.75 -13.59 -7.42
N PHE A 223 -13.10 -12.92 -6.45
CA PHE A 223 -12.16 -13.53 -5.51
C PHE A 223 -12.57 -13.38 -4.03
N MET A 224 -13.86 -13.10 -3.77
CA MET A 224 -14.35 -12.79 -2.42
C MET A 224 -14.17 -13.93 -1.41
N GLU A 225 -14.21 -15.19 -1.86
CA GLU A 225 -13.97 -16.34 -0.97
C GLU A 225 -12.48 -16.54 -0.67
N GLU A 226 -11.60 -16.17 -1.60
CA GLU A 226 -10.15 -16.20 -1.42
C GLU A 226 -9.70 -15.10 -0.46
N TYR A 227 -10.26 -13.90 -0.55
CA TYR A 227 -9.93 -12.81 0.38
C TYR A 227 -10.23 -13.18 1.84
N LYS A 228 -11.32 -13.90 2.11
CA LYS A 228 -11.68 -14.35 3.47
C LYS A 228 -10.62 -15.28 4.09
N LYS A 229 -9.76 -15.89 3.28
CA LYS A 229 -8.70 -16.81 3.71
C LYS A 229 -7.35 -16.11 3.93
N LEU A 230 -7.27 -14.79 3.73
CA LEU A 230 -6.05 -14.02 3.98
C LEU A 230 -5.69 -14.07 5.47
N TYR A 231 -4.38 -14.06 5.74
CA TYR A 231 -3.82 -13.97 7.09
C TYR A 231 -4.27 -12.71 7.87
N LEU A 232 -4.89 -11.74 7.18
CA LEU A 232 -5.48 -10.53 7.76
C LEU A 232 -6.69 -10.83 8.68
N PHE A 233 -7.33 -12.00 8.48
CA PHE A 233 -8.62 -12.37 9.09
C PHE A 233 -8.56 -13.64 9.93
N THR A 234 -7.35 -14.14 10.22
CA THR A 234 -7.09 -15.37 10.96
C THR A 234 -6.51 -15.10 12.34
#